data_AF-A0A7W0LQS9-F1
#
_entry.id   AF-A0A7W0LQS9-F1
#
_cell.length_a   1.000
_cell.length_b   1.000
_cell.length_c   1.000
_cell.angle_alpha   90.00
_cell.angle_beta   90.00
_cell.angle_gamma   90.00
#
_symmetry.space_group_name_H-M   'P 1'
#
loop_
_entity.id
_entity.type
_entity.pdbx_description
1 polymer ?
#
loop_
_entity_poly.entity_id
_entity_poly.type
_entity_poly.pdbx_seq_one_letter_code
_entity_poly.pdbx_strand_id
1 'polypeptide(L)'
;MAGAILLLVMPGWTVFDAVHEPQRVEAFLALRVGTEVAAVAVWALLWHRRIGLRRSEPLVLLLLSLPVVAVAWMVADVGEGSLEAYLLGFTLPLYGSAFLLVWRWQLTAVLVAIAVGALAAALLTGPRPTTRAELTTMAFFVGTSATVAVIGQAYRQRLSWREFSARSALEREQTRTGQLLAELERLSREDGLTGLANRRCWDGLLAQRLEQARRSGEGLAVLLCDVDHFKEVNDAGGHARGDAVLRALAECFAARVRGTD
;
A
#
# COMPACT_ATOMS: atom_id res chain seq x y z
N MET A 1 16.52 8.18 -7.50
CA MET A 1 17.71 7.94 -6.65
C MET A 1 18.28 6.53 -6.80
N ALA A 2 17.51 5.44 -6.62
CA ALA A 2 18.04 4.07 -6.72
C ALA A 2 18.73 3.72 -8.06
N GLY A 3 18.23 4.23 -9.20
CA GLY A 3 18.85 4.00 -10.52
C GLY A 3 20.23 4.65 -10.70
N ALA A 4 20.52 5.74 -10.00
CA ALA A 4 21.82 6.43 -10.08
C ALA A 4 22.91 5.72 -9.26
N ILE A 5 22.52 5.00 -8.20
CA ILE A 5 23.44 4.20 -7.37
C ILE A 5 23.90 2.96 -8.15
N LEU A 6 23.01 2.34 -8.93
CA LEU A 6 23.37 1.16 -9.75
C LEU A 6 24.40 1.49 -10.85
N LEU A 7 24.28 2.68 -11.47
CA LEU A 7 25.19 3.19 -12.52
C LEU A 7 26.59 3.53 -12.01
N LEU A 8 26.77 3.73 -10.70
CA LEU A 8 28.05 4.10 -10.08
C LEU A 8 28.79 2.90 -9.47
N VAL A 9 28.05 1.91 -8.98
CA VAL A 9 28.63 0.75 -8.28
C VAL A 9 29.24 -0.26 -9.25
N MET A 10 28.62 -0.51 -10.40
CA MET A 10 29.09 -1.53 -11.35
C MET A 10 30.41 -1.19 -12.07
N PRO A 11 30.68 0.06 -12.51
CA PRO A 11 31.99 0.42 -13.07
C PRO A 11 33.13 0.31 -12.05
N GLY A 12 32.85 0.53 -10.76
CA GLY A 12 33.82 0.40 -9.68
C GLY A 12 34.36 -1.03 -9.51
N TRP A 13 33.60 -2.05 -9.93
CA TRP A 13 34.05 -3.44 -9.89
C TRP A 13 34.99 -3.79 -11.05
N THR A 14 35.08 -2.96 -12.09
CA THR A 14 36.05 -3.17 -13.17
C THR A 14 37.50 -3.14 -12.67
N VAL A 15 37.78 -2.32 -11.64
CA VAL A 15 39.10 -2.29 -10.99
C VAL A 15 39.37 -3.62 -10.27
N PHE A 16 38.35 -4.19 -9.63
CA PHE A 16 38.45 -5.50 -9.00
C PHE A 16 38.75 -6.59 -10.03
N ASP A 17 38.02 -6.59 -11.15
CA ASP A 17 38.23 -7.50 -12.28
C ASP A 17 39.67 -7.36 -12.82
N ALA A 18 40.18 -6.12 -12.96
CA ALA A 18 41.54 -5.84 -13.42
C ALA A 18 42.65 -6.38 -12.50
N VAL A 19 42.41 -6.42 -11.19
CA VAL A 19 43.38 -6.92 -10.22
C VAL A 19 43.35 -8.44 -10.12
N HIS A 20 42.15 -9.05 -10.10
CA HIS A 20 41.99 -10.48 -9.79
C HIS A 20 41.89 -11.37 -11.03
N GLU A 21 41.43 -10.81 -12.17
CA GLU A 21 41.18 -11.55 -13.41
C GLU A 21 41.72 -10.76 -14.63
N PRO A 22 43.02 -10.36 -14.65
CA PRO A 22 43.58 -9.48 -15.68
C PRO A 22 43.42 -10.01 -17.11
N GLN A 23 43.35 -11.34 -17.28
CA GLN A 23 43.19 -11.99 -18.58
C GLN A 23 41.76 -11.90 -19.14
N ARG A 24 40.76 -11.60 -18.30
CA ARG A 24 39.32 -11.61 -18.66
C ARG A 24 38.66 -10.25 -18.58
N VAL A 25 39.41 -9.21 -18.19
CA VAL A 25 38.91 -7.85 -17.94
C VAL A 25 38.11 -7.30 -19.10
N GLU A 26 38.57 -7.48 -20.33
CA GLU A 26 37.87 -6.96 -21.51
C GLU A 26 36.50 -7.63 -21.71
N ALA A 27 36.44 -8.96 -21.58
CA ALA A 27 35.20 -9.71 -21.69
C ALA A 27 34.22 -9.34 -20.56
N PHE A 28 34.72 -9.20 -19.33
CA PHE A 28 33.93 -8.85 -18.16
C PHE A 28 33.41 -7.41 -18.22
N LEU A 29 34.25 -6.47 -18.65
CA LEU A 29 33.84 -5.09 -18.89
C LEU A 29 32.77 -5.01 -19.98
N ALA A 30 32.96 -5.70 -21.10
CA ALA A 30 31.97 -5.74 -22.17
C ALA A 30 30.62 -6.29 -21.69
N LEU A 31 30.64 -7.35 -20.87
CA LEU A 31 29.43 -7.93 -20.29
C LEU A 31 28.74 -6.97 -19.31
N ARG A 32 29.49 -6.31 -18.42
CA ARG A 32 28.94 -5.32 -17.47
C ARG A 32 28.31 -4.14 -18.20
N VAL A 33 29.05 -3.52 -19.13
CA VAL A 33 28.56 -2.37 -19.92
C VAL A 33 27.35 -2.77 -20.76
N GLY A 34 27.38 -3.93 -21.42
CA GLY A 34 26.24 -4.41 -22.21
C GLY A 34 24.99 -4.61 -21.34
N THR A 35 25.16 -5.15 -20.14
CA THR A 35 24.06 -5.36 -19.18
C THR A 35 23.51 -4.05 -18.65
N GLU A 36 24.37 -3.07 -18.34
CA GLU A 36 23.96 -1.73 -17.92
C GLU A 36 23.21 -0.97 -19.01
N VAL A 37 23.74 -0.98 -20.24
CA VAL A 37 23.09 -0.34 -21.39
C VAL A 37 21.73 -0.97 -21.63
N ALA A 38 21.62 -2.30 -21.57
CA ALA A 38 20.34 -3.00 -21.67
C ALA A 38 19.37 -2.61 -20.54
N ALA A 39 19.85 -2.55 -19.29
CA ALA A 39 19.04 -2.15 -18.14
C ALA A 39 18.53 -0.71 -18.27
N VAL A 40 19.39 0.23 -18.69
CA VAL A 40 19.02 1.63 -18.92
C VAL A 40 18.04 1.75 -20.08
N ALA A 41 18.26 1.03 -21.19
CA ALA A 41 17.35 1.04 -22.33
C ALA A 41 15.96 0.51 -21.97
N VAL A 42 15.90 -0.61 -21.23
CA VAL A 42 14.66 -1.18 -20.70
C VAL A 42 13.96 -0.18 -19.78
N TRP A 43 14.69 0.42 -18.84
CA TRP A 43 14.15 1.41 -17.93
C TRP A 43 13.59 2.63 -18.68
N ALA A 44 14.35 3.18 -19.63
CA ALA A 44 13.96 4.35 -20.43
C ALA A 44 12.73 4.06 -21.32
N LEU A 45 12.69 2.91 -21.99
CA LEU A 45 11.56 2.48 -22.81
C LEU A 45 10.27 2.36 -21.98
N LEU A 46 10.37 1.75 -20.80
CA LEU A 46 9.23 1.53 -19.92
C LEU A 46 8.78 2.81 -19.19
N TRP A 47 9.70 3.72 -18.93
CA TRP A 47 9.41 5.07 -18.43
C TRP A 47 8.62 5.89 -19.45
N HIS A 48 9.10 5.92 -20.71
CA HIS A 48 8.44 6.66 -21.79
C HIS A 48 7.03 6.12 -22.10
N ARG A 49 6.79 4.81 -21.92
CA ARG A 49 5.48 4.19 -22.09
C ARG A 49 4.55 4.33 -20.86
N ARG A 50 4.99 5.00 -19.78
CA ARG A 50 4.31 5.08 -18.46
C ARG A 50 3.94 3.72 -17.84
N ILE A 51 4.47 2.61 -18.36
CA ILE A 51 4.21 1.25 -17.86
C ILE A 51 4.90 1.07 -16.52
N GLY A 52 6.11 1.63 -16.35
CA GLY A 52 6.87 1.56 -15.10
C GLY A 52 6.17 2.21 -13.90
N LEU A 53 5.25 3.15 -14.13
CA LEU A 53 4.45 3.79 -13.09
C LEU A 53 3.24 2.94 -12.65
N ARG A 54 2.73 2.06 -13.53
CA ARG A 54 1.58 1.19 -13.26
C ARG A 54 1.96 -0.22 -12.81
N ARG A 55 3.13 -0.73 -13.24
CA ARG A 55 3.64 -2.08 -12.92
C ARG A 55 5.14 -2.02 -12.61
N SER A 56 5.48 -1.51 -11.44
CA SER A 56 6.88 -1.36 -11.00
C SER A 56 7.55 -2.70 -10.67
N GLU A 57 6.82 -3.68 -10.11
CA GLU A 57 7.46 -4.93 -9.65
C GLU A 57 8.03 -5.82 -10.78
N PRO A 58 7.33 -6.06 -11.92
CA PRO A 58 7.92 -6.79 -13.03
C PRO A 58 9.14 -6.09 -13.64
N LEU A 59 9.14 -4.75 -13.61
CA LEU A 59 10.28 -3.95 -14.06
C LEU A 59 11.47 -4.13 -13.12
N VAL A 60 11.25 -4.09 -11.81
CA VAL A 60 12.30 -4.36 -10.81
C VAL A 60 12.83 -5.78 -10.96
N LEU A 61 11.96 -6.77 -11.15
CA LEU A 61 12.37 -8.16 -11.41
C LEU A 61 13.27 -8.25 -12.65
N LEU A 62 12.88 -7.63 -13.76
CA LEU A 62 13.66 -7.61 -14.99
C LEU A 62 15.03 -6.95 -14.77
N LEU A 63 15.06 -5.78 -14.13
CA LEU A 63 16.31 -5.07 -13.82
C LEU A 63 17.23 -5.83 -12.88
N LEU A 64 16.69 -6.60 -11.93
CA LEU A 64 17.48 -7.47 -11.05
C LEU A 64 17.98 -8.73 -11.77
N SER A 65 17.21 -9.26 -12.72
CA SER A 65 17.58 -10.48 -13.45
C SER A 65 18.74 -10.30 -14.42
N LEU A 66 18.84 -9.13 -15.06
CA LEU A 66 19.91 -8.81 -16.02
C LEU A 66 21.33 -9.01 -15.44
N PRO A 67 21.70 -8.36 -14.30
CA PRO A 67 23.02 -8.57 -13.69
C PRO A 67 23.19 -9.97 -13.12
N VAL A 68 22.12 -10.63 -12.66
CA VAL A 68 22.20 -12.03 -12.20
C VAL A 68 22.67 -12.95 -13.33
N VAL A 69 22.09 -12.82 -14.52
CA VAL A 69 22.48 -13.64 -15.68
C VAL A 69 23.92 -13.34 -16.11
N ALA A 70 24.30 -12.06 -16.14
CA ALA A 70 25.66 -11.66 -16.48
C ALA A 70 26.69 -12.24 -15.49
N VAL A 71 26.47 -12.03 -14.19
CA VAL A 71 27.40 -12.51 -13.16
C VAL A 71 27.42 -14.04 -13.08
N ALA A 72 26.31 -14.74 -13.40
CA ALA A 72 26.31 -16.20 -13.50
C ALA A 72 27.35 -16.72 -14.49
N TRP A 73 27.44 -16.06 -15.65
CA TRP A 73 28.43 -16.41 -16.67
C TRP A 73 29.86 -16.10 -16.22
N MET A 74 30.07 -14.95 -15.56
CA MET A 74 31.37 -14.62 -14.97
C MET A 74 31.80 -15.67 -13.94
N VAL A 75 30.91 -16.05 -13.02
CA VAL A 75 31.17 -17.07 -11.98
C VAL A 75 31.62 -18.42 -12.59
N ALA A 76 31.07 -18.80 -13.73
CA ALA A 76 31.45 -20.04 -14.41
C ALA A 76 32.84 -19.98 -15.09
N ASP A 77 33.32 -18.78 -15.41
CA ASP A 77 34.62 -18.60 -16.08
C ASP A 77 35.74 -18.28 -15.07
N VAL A 78 35.50 -17.44 -14.07
CA VAL A 78 36.45 -16.95 -13.04
C VAL A 78 37.34 -18.05 -12.40
N GLY A 79 38.58 -17.72 -11.99
CA GLY A 79 39.49 -18.67 -11.33
C GLY A 79 39.12 -19.00 -9.87
N GLU A 80 39.75 -20.04 -9.30
CA GLU A 80 39.45 -20.49 -7.92
C GLU A 80 39.68 -19.40 -6.86
N GLY A 81 40.70 -18.54 -7.04
CA GLY A 81 41.08 -17.52 -6.05
C GLY A 81 40.12 -16.32 -5.92
N SER A 82 39.17 -16.20 -6.84
CA SER A 82 38.28 -15.05 -7.00
C SER A 82 36.80 -15.46 -6.97
N LEU A 83 36.49 -16.77 -7.05
CA LEU A 83 35.14 -17.32 -7.09
C LEU A 83 34.22 -16.76 -6.00
N GLU A 84 34.67 -16.70 -4.75
CA GLU A 84 33.86 -16.25 -3.61
C GLU A 84 33.40 -14.79 -3.77
N ALA A 85 34.27 -13.91 -4.30
CA ALA A 85 33.93 -12.52 -4.50
C ALA A 85 32.86 -12.35 -5.59
N TYR A 86 32.93 -13.13 -6.67
CA TYR A 86 31.92 -13.12 -7.72
C TYR A 86 30.61 -13.76 -7.25
N LEU A 87 30.66 -14.81 -6.42
CA LEU A 87 29.48 -15.39 -5.78
C LEU A 87 28.79 -14.40 -4.82
N LEU A 88 29.56 -13.59 -4.09
CA LEU A 88 28.99 -12.52 -3.29
C LEU A 88 28.23 -11.54 -4.20
N GLY A 89 28.84 -11.09 -5.30
CA GLY A 89 28.18 -10.24 -6.30
C GLY A 89 26.91 -10.88 -6.90
N PHE A 90 26.95 -12.18 -7.19
CA PHE A 90 25.83 -12.96 -7.72
C PHE A 90 24.64 -13.02 -6.76
N THR A 91 24.90 -13.07 -5.45
CA THR A 91 23.86 -13.19 -4.42
C THR A 91 23.25 -11.84 -4.00
N LEU A 92 23.90 -10.71 -4.29
CA LEU A 92 23.39 -9.38 -3.93
C LEU A 92 21.98 -9.08 -4.48
N PRO A 93 21.65 -9.37 -5.76
CA PRO A 93 20.29 -9.20 -6.25
C PRO A 93 19.25 -10.07 -5.53
N LEU A 94 19.63 -11.27 -5.06
CA LEU A 94 18.75 -12.12 -4.27
C LEU A 94 18.45 -11.48 -2.91
N TYR A 95 19.46 -10.97 -2.20
CA TYR A 95 19.24 -10.22 -0.97
C TYR A 95 18.44 -8.94 -1.21
N GLY A 96 18.79 -8.19 -2.26
CA GLY A 96 18.13 -6.97 -2.69
C GLY A 96 16.66 -7.17 -3.03
N SER A 97 16.31 -8.33 -3.59
CA SER A 97 14.93 -8.67 -3.96
C SER A 97 13.98 -8.59 -2.77
N ALA A 98 14.45 -8.99 -1.59
CA ALA A 98 13.65 -8.92 -0.38
C ALA A 98 13.27 -7.45 -0.12
N PHE A 99 14.18 -6.48 -0.32
CA PHE A 99 13.90 -5.05 -0.11
C PHE A 99 13.10 -4.39 -1.22
N LEU A 100 13.25 -4.86 -2.46
CA LEU A 100 12.74 -4.16 -3.65
C LEU A 100 11.43 -4.75 -4.20
N LEU A 101 11.13 -6.03 -3.96
CA LEU A 101 9.92 -6.72 -4.43
C LEU A 101 8.93 -6.88 -3.27
N VAL A 102 8.08 -5.89 -3.04
CA VAL A 102 7.32 -5.77 -1.78
C VAL A 102 6.05 -6.63 -1.72
N TRP A 103 5.26 -6.74 -2.78
CA TRP A 103 3.90 -7.30 -2.66
C TRP A 103 3.77 -8.77 -3.06
N ARG A 104 4.56 -9.23 -4.03
CA ARG A 104 4.37 -10.55 -4.65
C ARG A 104 5.58 -11.45 -4.42
N TRP A 105 5.49 -12.32 -3.40
CA TRP A 105 6.54 -13.30 -3.11
C TRP A 105 6.86 -14.21 -4.30
N GLN A 106 5.90 -14.40 -5.21
CA GLN A 106 6.10 -15.16 -6.44
C GLN A 106 7.19 -14.55 -7.32
N LEU A 107 7.36 -13.22 -7.32
CA LEU A 107 8.42 -12.57 -8.11
C LEU A 107 9.81 -12.86 -7.54
N THR A 108 9.95 -12.92 -6.21
CA THR A 108 11.19 -13.37 -5.57
C THR A 108 11.50 -14.83 -5.92
N ALA A 109 10.50 -15.71 -5.90
CA ALA A 109 10.67 -17.11 -6.31
C ALA A 109 11.10 -17.23 -7.78
N VAL A 110 10.51 -16.41 -8.66
CA VAL A 110 10.91 -16.33 -10.07
C VAL A 110 12.36 -15.82 -10.20
N LEU A 111 12.77 -14.82 -9.44
CA LEU A 111 14.17 -14.35 -9.46
C LEU A 111 15.15 -15.44 -9.02
N VAL A 112 14.83 -16.18 -7.96
CA VAL A 112 15.65 -17.32 -7.50
C VAL A 112 15.73 -18.37 -8.59
N ALA A 113 14.61 -18.70 -9.25
CA ALA A 113 14.60 -19.66 -10.36
C ALA A 113 15.45 -19.19 -11.55
N ILE A 114 15.39 -17.89 -11.90
CA ILE A 114 16.24 -17.29 -12.94
C ILE A 114 17.72 -17.39 -12.53
N ALA A 115 18.05 -17.08 -11.28
CA ALA A 115 19.42 -17.16 -10.78
C ALA A 115 19.98 -18.58 -10.87
N VAL A 116 19.25 -19.57 -10.34
CA VAL A 116 19.65 -20.98 -10.39
C VAL A 116 19.74 -21.47 -11.84
N GLY A 117 18.77 -21.13 -12.68
CA GLY A 117 18.77 -21.52 -14.09
C GLY A 117 19.93 -20.90 -14.88
N ALA A 118 20.22 -19.62 -14.66
CA ALA A 118 21.34 -18.93 -15.30
C ALA A 118 22.68 -19.52 -14.86
N LEU A 119 22.85 -19.82 -13.58
CA LEU A 119 24.06 -20.46 -13.07
C LEU A 119 24.21 -21.88 -13.64
N ALA A 120 23.14 -22.68 -13.65
CA ALA A 120 23.18 -24.02 -14.24
C ALA A 120 23.54 -23.98 -15.74
N ALA A 121 22.95 -23.06 -16.51
CA ALA A 121 23.29 -22.87 -17.92
C ALA A 121 24.75 -22.46 -18.09
N ALA A 122 25.23 -21.50 -17.29
CA ALA A 122 26.61 -21.03 -17.34
C ALA A 122 27.62 -22.15 -17.03
N LEU A 123 27.33 -23.01 -16.05
CA LEU A 123 28.17 -24.16 -15.71
C LEU A 123 28.20 -25.22 -16.84
N LEU A 124 27.09 -25.41 -17.55
CA LEU A 124 27.02 -26.35 -18.68
C LEU A 124 27.75 -25.85 -19.93
N THR A 125 27.74 -24.54 -20.17
CA THR A 125 28.41 -23.91 -21.33
C THR A 125 29.80 -23.36 -21.00
N GLY A 126 30.24 -23.51 -19.76
CA GLY A 126 31.46 -22.89 -19.24
C GLY A 126 32.72 -23.44 -19.91
N PRO A 127 33.77 -22.62 -20.08
CA PRO A 127 35.00 -23.04 -20.75
C PRO A 127 35.84 -24.02 -19.93
N ARG A 128 35.55 -24.15 -18.63
CA ARG A 128 36.26 -25.02 -17.70
C ARG A 128 35.30 -25.94 -16.94
N PRO A 129 35.69 -27.20 -16.67
CA PRO A 129 34.92 -28.06 -15.78
C PRO A 129 34.98 -27.52 -14.34
N THR A 130 33.84 -27.52 -13.66
CA THR A 130 33.71 -27.06 -12.28
C THR A 130 34.09 -28.16 -11.31
N THR A 131 34.90 -27.85 -10.29
CA THR A 131 35.31 -28.84 -9.29
C THR A 131 34.19 -29.08 -8.27
N ARG A 132 34.26 -30.22 -7.55
CA ARG A 132 33.29 -30.52 -6.48
C ARG A 132 33.28 -29.45 -5.38
N ALA A 133 34.45 -28.91 -5.04
CA ALA A 133 34.58 -27.87 -4.03
C ALA A 133 33.87 -26.59 -4.46
N GLU A 134 34.09 -26.15 -5.70
CA GLU A 134 33.40 -24.99 -6.28
C GLU A 134 31.88 -25.18 -6.31
N LEU A 135 31.40 -26.36 -6.73
CA LEU A 135 29.97 -26.68 -6.72
C LEU A 135 29.36 -26.59 -5.31
N THR A 136 30.05 -27.08 -4.29
CA THR A 136 29.58 -26.97 -2.90
C THR A 136 29.56 -25.53 -2.41
N THR A 137 30.56 -24.72 -2.77
CA THR A 137 30.61 -23.29 -2.43
C THR A 137 29.47 -22.54 -3.12
N MET A 138 29.24 -22.77 -4.42
CA MET A 138 28.12 -22.20 -5.17
C MET A 138 26.78 -22.58 -4.53
N ALA A 139 26.56 -23.86 -4.23
CA ALA A 139 25.35 -24.34 -3.59
C ALA A 139 25.11 -23.68 -2.22
N PHE A 140 26.18 -23.47 -1.43
CA PHE A 140 26.09 -22.79 -0.15
C PHE A 140 25.66 -21.32 -0.29
N PHE A 141 26.32 -20.53 -1.15
CA PHE A 141 26.00 -19.12 -1.36
C PHE A 141 24.60 -18.93 -1.95
N VAL A 142 24.24 -19.72 -2.98
CA VAL A 142 22.92 -19.63 -3.60
C VAL A 142 21.83 -20.12 -2.66
N GLY A 143 22.05 -21.22 -1.95
CA GLY A 143 21.09 -21.77 -1.00
C GLY A 143 20.82 -20.84 0.19
N THR A 144 21.87 -20.26 0.79
CA THR A 144 21.74 -19.31 1.89
C THR A 144 21.05 -18.02 1.45
N SER A 145 21.46 -17.43 0.32
CA SER A 145 20.83 -16.21 -0.20
C SER A 145 19.36 -16.42 -0.60
N ALA A 146 19.02 -17.55 -1.23
CA ALA A 146 17.64 -17.91 -1.53
C ALA A 146 16.81 -18.08 -0.24
N THR A 147 17.37 -18.74 0.78
CA THR A 147 16.71 -18.93 2.08
C THR A 147 16.42 -17.59 2.75
N VAL A 148 17.42 -16.70 2.82
CA VAL A 148 17.27 -15.35 3.38
C VAL A 148 16.25 -14.53 2.58
N ALA A 149 16.30 -14.59 1.25
CA ALA A 149 15.35 -13.88 0.39
C ALA A 149 13.90 -14.35 0.63
N VAL A 150 13.68 -15.67 0.68
CA VAL A 150 12.35 -16.25 0.91
C VAL A 150 11.82 -15.93 2.31
N ILE A 151 12.65 -16.08 3.35
CA ILE A 151 12.26 -15.75 4.74
C ILE A 151 11.94 -14.26 4.86
N GLY A 152 12.83 -13.40 4.33
CA GLY A 152 12.65 -11.95 4.34
C GLY A 152 11.36 -11.53 3.63
N GLN A 153 11.01 -12.21 2.54
CA GLN A 153 9.78 -11.97 1.81
C GLN A 153 8.54 -12.44 2.57
N ALA A 154 8.57 -13.65 3.14
CA ALA A 154 7.47 -14.19 3.92
C ALA A 154 7.17 -13.33 5.16
N TYR A 155 8.21 -12.85 5.84
CA TYR A 155 8.08 -11.94 6.98
C TYR A 155 7.42 -10.61 6.57
N ARG A 156 7.90 -9.98 5.49
CA ARG A 156 7.33 -8.74 4.98
C ARG A 156 5.87 -8.89 4.55
N GLN A 157 5.55 -9.97 3.84
CA GLN A 157 4.19 -10.24 3.43
C GLN A 157 3.26 -10.36 4.64
N ARG A 158 3.68 -11.06 5.70
CA ARG A 158 2.91 -11.14 6.95
C ARG A 158 2.74 -9.78 7.62
N LEU A 159 3.78 -8.95 7.62
CA LEU A 159 3.73 -7.61 8.21
C LEU A 159 2.78 -6.69 7.45
N SER A 160 2.85 -6.67 6.11
CA SER A 160 1.95 -5.85 5.29
C SER A 160 0.50 -6.30 5.40
N TRP A 161 0.24 -7.61 5.48
CA TRP A 161 -1.11 -8.13 5.74
C TRP A 161 -1.66 -7.69 7.11
N ARG A 162 -0.83 -7.70 8.15
CA ARG A 162 -1.21 -7.23 9.48
C ARG A 162 -1.53 -5.75 9.47
N GLU A 163 -0.69 -4.95 8.85
CA GLU A 163 -0.88 -3.50 8.75
C GLU A 163 -2.15 -3.16 7.97
N PHE A 164 -2.37 -3.80 6.82
CA PHE A 164 -3.58 -3.61 6.03
C PHE A 164 -4.84 -3.99 6.83
N SER A 165 -4.82 -5.15 7.50
CA SER A 165 -5.96 -5.61 8.30
C SER A 165 -6.25 -4.69 9.48
N ALA A 166 -5.21 -4.19 10.16
CA ALA A 166 -5.35 -3.24 11.26
C ALA A 166 -5.91 -1.89 10.80
N ARG A 167 -5.41 -1.35 9.67
CA ARG A 167 -5.93 -0.11 9.08
C ARG A 167 -7.42 -0.24 8.71
N SER A 168 -7.78 -1.32 8.02
CA SER A 168 -9.18 -1.56 7.66
C SER A 168 -10.10 -1.77 8.88
N ALA A 169 -9.60 -2.39 9.96
CA ALA A 169 -10.36 -2.52 11.20
C ALA A 169 -10.60 -1.15 11.86
N LEU A 170 -9.56 -0.29 11.91
CA LEU A 170 -9.65 1.06 12.46
C LEU A 170 -10.62 1.94 11.66
N GLU A 171 -10.58 1.89 10.34
CA GLU A 171 -11.51 2.64 9.47
C GLU A 171 -12.98 2.23 9.73
N ARG A 172 -13.24 0.94 9.95
CA ARG A 172 -14.58 0.45 10.29
C ARG A 172 -15.02 0.93 11.67
N GLU A 173 -14.13 0.92 12.64
CA GLU A 173 -14.41 1.39 14.00
C GLU A 173 -14.68 2.90 14.03
N GLN A 174 -13.91 3.69 13.27
CA GLN A 174 -14.16 5.12 13.09
C GLN A 174 -15.53 5.37 12.45
N THR A 175 -15.85 4.64 11.38
CA THR A 175 -17.15 4.73 10.72
C THR A 175 -18.29 4.40 11.69
N ARG A 176 -18.15 3.32 12.47
CA ARG A 176 -19.15 2.90 13.45
C ARG A 176 -19.32 3.92 14.56
N THR A 177 -18.22 4.46 15.08
CA THR A 177 -18.25 5.50 16.11
C THR A 177 -18.94 6.76 15.58
N GLY A 178 -18.64 7.17 14.35
CA GLY A 178 -19.31 8.29 13.69
C GLY A 178 -20.83 8.08 13.56
N GLN A 179 -21.26 6.88 13.18
CA GLN A 179 -22.68 6.53 13.11
C GLN A 179 -23.37 6.56 14.49
N LEU A 180 -22.72 6.02 15.53
CA LEU A 180 -23.26 6.04 16.90
C LEU A 180 -23.33 7.45 17.45
N LEU A 181 -22.34 8.31 17.18
CA LEU A 181 -22.36 9.71 17.56
C LEU A 181 -23.48 10.47 16.84
N ALA A 182 -23.66 10.25 15.54
CA ALA A 182 -24.75 10.85 14.78
C ALA A 182 -26.13 10.42 15.33
N GLU A 183 -26.30 9.15 15.68
CA GLU A 183 -27.55 8.66 16.27
C GLU A 183 -27.77 9.21 17.68
N LEU A 184 -26.73 9.30 18.51
CA LEU A 184 -26.82 9.93 19.82
C LEU A 184 -27.16 11.42 19.71
N GLU A 185 -26.58 12.12 18.75
CA GLU A 185 -26.90 13.52 18.49
C GLU A 185 -28.37 13.66 18.06
N ARG A 186 -28.83 12.79 17.15
CA ARG A 186 -30.23 12.73 16.72
C ARG A 186 -31.18 12.51 17.91
N LEU A 187 -30.94 11.49 18.72
CA LEU A 187 -31.74 11.19 19.92
C LEU A 187 -31.69 12.30 20.98
N SER A 188 -30.59 13.06 21.06
CA SER A 188 -30.44 14.19 21.97
C SER A 188 -31.17 15.44 21.50
N ARG A 189 -31.39 15.58 20.18
CA ARG A 189 -31.97 16.78 19.56
C ARG A 189 -33.43 16.61 19.13
N GLU A 190 -33.87 15.40 18.83
CA GLU A 190 -35.21 15.10 18.35
C GLU A 190 -36.11 14.55 19.47
N ASP A 191 -37.41 14.75 19.33
CA ASP A 191 -38.44 14.10 20.12
C ASP A 191 -38.76 12.71 19.54
N GLY A 192 -38.79 11.68 20.38
CA GLY A 192 -38.91 10.29 19.93
C GLY A 192 -40.27 9.92 19.34
N LEU A 193 -41.33 10.69 19.62
CA LEU A 193 -42.67 10.44 19.07
C LEU A 193 -42.88 11.15 17.73
N THR A 194 -42.44 12.40 17.64
CA THR A 194 -42.76 13.31 16.53
C THR A 194 -41.61 13.52 15.54
N GLY A 195 -40.36 13.22 15.92
CA GLY A 195 -39.16 13.49 15.11
C GLY A 195 -38.81 14.97 14.99
N LEU A 196 -39.58 15.88 15.61
CA LEU A 196 -39.28 17.30 15.64
C LEU A 196 -38.16 17.62 16.65
N ALA A 197 -37.56 18.80 16.54
CA ALA A 197 -36.61 19.28 17.54
C ALA A 197 -37.27 19.25 18.94
N ASN A 198 -36.62 18.56 19.88
CA ASN A 198 -37.08 18.54 21.26
C ASN A 198 -36.85 19.89 21.93
N ARG A 199 -37.43 20.06 23.13
CA ARG A 199 -37.35 21.30 23.90
C ARG A 199 -35.92 21.79 24.13
N ARG A 200 -34.97 20.88 24.42
CA ARG A 200 -33.56 21.24 24.64
C ARG A 200 -32.94 21.81 23.37
N CYS A 201 -33.20 21.20 22.21
CA CYS A 201 -32.74 21.72 20.93
C CYS A 201 -33.38 23.07 20.61
N TRP A 202 -34.68 23.21 20.86
CA TRP A 202 -35.41 24.46 20.67
C TRP A 202 -34.86 25.61 21.53
N ASP A 203 -34.64 25.38 22.83
CA ASP A 203 -34.10 26.40 23.76
C ASP A 203 -32.72 26.90 23.29
N GLY A 204 -31.85 25.98 22.86
CA GLY A 204 -30.52 26.31 22.35
C GLY A 204 -30.55 27.09 21.04
N LEU A 205 -31.38 26.66 20.07
CA LEU A 205 -31.54 27.35 18.79
C LEU A 205 -32.14 28.74 18.97
N LEU A 206 -33.14 28.89 19.84
CA LEU A 206 -33.76 30.18 20.12
C LEU A 206 -32.74 31.18 20.67
N ALA A 207 -31.91 30.77 21.63
CA ALA A 207 -30.85 31.61 22.18
C ALA A 207 -29.85 32.07 21.09
N GLN A 208 -29.45 31.16 20.21
CA GLN A 208 -28.54 31.45 19.11
C GLN A 208 -29.17 32.42 18.09
N ARG A 209 -30.43 32.21 17.71
CA ARG A 209 -31.17 33.05 16.76
C ARG A 209 -31.45 34.45 17.31
N LEU A 210 -31.78 34.56 18.60
CA LEU A 210 -31.94 35.85 19.28
C LEU A 210 -30.67 36.68 19.23
N GLU A 211 -29.52 36.06 19.51
CA GLU A 211 -28.22 36.74 19.45
C GLU A 211 -27.89 37.20 18.02
N GLN A 212 -28.17 36.35 17.02
CA GLN A 212 -27.96 36.68 15.61
C GLN A 212 -28.85 37.87 15.17
N ALA A 213 -30.14 37.83 15.49
CA ALA A 213 -31.11 38.88 15.18
C ALA A 213 -30.71 40.23 15.80
N ARG A 214 -30.23 40.23 17.06
CA ARG A 214 -29.70 41.44 17.72
C ARG A 214 -28.52 42.07 16.99
N ARG A 215 -27.65 41.25 16.39
CA ARG A 215 -26.45 41.73 15.67
C ARG A 215 -26.77 42.18 14.25
N SER A 216 -27.65 41.47 13.54
CA SER A 216 -28.03 41.81 12.17
C SER A 216 -29.08 42.93 12.09
N GLY A 217 -29.82 43.18 13.18
CA GLY A 217 -30.96 44.09 13.19
C GLY A 217 -32.21 43.49 12.53
N GLU A 218 -32.20 42.20 12.20
CA GLU A 218 -33.34 41.49 11.61
C GLU A 218 -34.36 41.09 12.69
N GLY A 219 -35.64 41.07 12.31
CA GLY A 219 -36.73 40.65 13.21
C GLY A 219 -36.79 39.13 13.37
N LEU A 220 -37.03 38.66 14.60
CA LEU A 220 -37.30 37.26 14.93
C LEU A 220 -38.74 37.12 15.44
N ALA A 221 -39.48 36.14 14.93
CA ALA A 221 -40.83 35.79 15.38
C ALA A 221 -40.85 34.34 15.92
N VAL A 222 -41.63 34.10 16.96
CA VAL A 222 -41.84 32.77 17.55
C VAL A 222 -43.34 32.48 17.57
N LEU A 223 -43.73 31.31 17.07
CA LEU A 223 -45.10 30.81 17.12
C LEU A 223 -45.19 29.69 18.16
N LEU A 224 -46.13 29.80 19.08
CA LEU A 224 -46.43 28.76 20.06
C LEU A 224 -47.85 28.24 19.78
N CYS A 225 -47.97 26.93 19.52
CA CYS A 225 -49.23 26.28 19.19
C CYS A 225 -49.53 25.17 20.21
N ASP A 226 -50.81 24.99 20.52
CA ASP A 226 -51.32 23.87 21.31
C ASP A 226 -52.43 23.15 20.53
N VAL A 227 -52.64 21.86 20.81
CA VAL A 227 -53.67 21.07 20.15
C VAL A 227 -54.97 21.15 20.94
N ASP A 228 -55.95 21.85 20.38
CA ASP A 228 -57.25 22.02 21.02
C ASP A 228 -57.93 20.68 21.33
N HIS A 229 -58.50 20.56 22.52
CA HIS A 229 -59.25 19.37 22.97
C HIS A 229 -58.48 18.04 22.89
N PHE A 230 -57.15 18.05 22.89
CA PHE A 230 -56.34 16.83 22.72
C PHE A 230 -56.61 15.76 23.79
N LYS A 231 -57.02 16.16 24.99
CA LYS A 231 -57.44 15.23 26.06
C LYS A 231 -58.64 14.38 25.66
N GLU A 232 -59.63 14.95 24.99
CA GLU A 232 -60.83 14.23 24.54
C GLU A 232 -60.48 13.16 23.49
N VAL A 233 -59.49 13.45 22.64
CA VAL A 233 -58.95 12.49 21.66
C VAL A 233 -58.29 11.30 22.36
N ASN A 234 -57.50 11.56 23.40
CA ASN A 234 -56.88 10.51 24.21
C ASN A 234 -57.92 9.69 24.97
N ASP A 235 -58.91 10.35 25.58
CA ASP A 235 -59.93 9.70 26.39
C ASP A 235 -60.87 8.82 25.52
N ALA A 236 -61.18 9.25 24.29
CA ALA A 236 -62.05 8.51 23.37
C ALA A 236 -61.35 7.38 22.61
N GLY A 237 -60.05 7.53 22.30
CA GLY A 237 -59.30 6.64 21.41
C GLY A 237 -58.10 5.94 22.02
N GLY A 238 -57.79 6.21 23.29
CA GLY A 238 -56.56 5.81 23.95
C GLY A 238 -55.33 6.58 23.46
N HIS A 239 -54.24 6.47 24.21
CA HIS A 239 -52.97 7.16 23.93
C HIS A 239 -52.40 6.86 22.53
N ALA A 240 -52.57 5.64 22.01
CA ALA A 240 -52.10 5.30 20.68
C ALA A 240 -52.74 6.16 19.57
N ARG A 241 -54.00 6.59 19.75
CA ARG A 241 -54.68 7.48 18.82
C ARG A 241 -54.18 8.92 18.95
N GLY A 242 -53.92 9.38 20.16
CA GLY A 242 -53.27 10.67 20.40
C GLY A 242 -51.88 10.75 19.77
N ASP A 243 -51.07 9.71 19.95
CA ASP A 243 -49.74 9.60 19.34
C ASP A 243 -49.79 9.69 17.81
N ALA A 244 -50.79 9.06 17.18
CA ALA A 244 -50.99 9.15 15.73
C ALA A 244 -51.34 10.58 15.28
N VAL A 245 -52.16 11.29 16.05
CA VAL A 245 -52.50 12.70 15.78
C VAL A 245 -51.26 13.59 15.92
N LEU A 246 -50.44 13.40 16.95
CA LEU A 246 -49.20 14.17 17.15
C LEU A 246 -48.19 13.94 16.02
N ARG A 247 -48.03 12.70 15.54
CA ARG A 247 -47.19 12.41 14.35
C ARG A 247 -47.69 13.12 13.10
N ALA A 248 -49.00 13.07 12.83
CA ALA A 248 -49.59 13.71 11.66
C ALA A 248 -49.44 15.25 11.69
N LEU A 249 -49.57 15.85 12.88
CA LEU A 249 -49.32 17.29 13.07
C LEU A 249 -47.84 17.64 12.82
N ALA A 250 -46.92 16.83 13.34
CA ALA A 250 -45.50 17.03 13.16
C ALA A 250 -45.09 16.99 11.67
N GLU A 251 -45.58 16.01 10.92
CA GLU A 251 -45.39 15.92 9.46
C GLU A 251 -45.97 17.15 8.73
N CYS A 252 -47.16 17.60 9.14
CA CYS A 252 -47.79 18.80 8.58
C CYS A 252 -46.93 20.04 8.80
N PHE A 253 -46.40 20.23 10.02
CA PHE A 253 -45.52 21.37 10.32
C PHE A 253 -44.21 21.29 9.51
N ALA A 254 -43.54 20.14 9.50
CA ALA A 254 -42.29 19.96 8.76
C ALA A 254 -42.45 20.23 7.25
N ALA A 255 -43.61 19.93 6.67
CA ALA A 255 -43.89 20.17 5.25
C ALA A 255 -44.27 21.63 4.93
N ARG A 256 -44.66 22.43 5.93
CA ARG A 256 -45.19 23.79 5.74
C ARG A 256 -44.23 24.89 6.19
N VAL A 257 -43.22 24.54 6.97
CA VAL A 257 -42.20 25.43 7.51
C VAL A 257 -40.96 25.42 6.60
N ARG A 258 -40.26 26.56 6.44
CA ARG A 258 -39.06 26.62 5.58
C ARG A 258 -37.88 26.00 6.30
N GLY A 259 -36.89 25.47 5.57
CA GLY A 259 -35.69 24.87 6.20
C GLY A 259 -34.81 25.85 7.00
N THR A 260 -35.09 27.14 6.95
CA THR A 260 -34.41 28.18 7.74
C THR A 260 -35.14 28.56 9.03
N ASP A 261 -36.42 28.20 9.14
CA ASP A 261 -37.30 28.47 10.27
C ASP A 261 -37.08 27.41 11.37
#